data_AF-A0A377ZPD7-F1
#
_entry.id   AF-A0A377ZPD7-F1
#
_cell.length_a   1.000
_cell.length_b   1.000
_cell.length_c   1.000
_cell.angle_alpha   90.00
_cell.angle_beta   90.00
_cell.angle_gamma   90.00
#
_symmetry.space_group_name_H-M   'P 1'
#
loop_
_entity.id
_entity.type
_entity.pdbx_description
1 polymer ?
#
loop_
_entity_poly.entity_id
_entity_poly.type
_entity_poly.pdbx_seq_one_letter_code
_entity_poly.pdbx_strand_id
1 'polypeptide(L)'
;MPETIDAGASGRARVNLNRFDLAMLKPFMPEATQASGVFTGNADVSWDTTKEGLPQGKVTLSGRNVKVTQVVNDAPLPVAFDTLNLSADLHNNRAELGWLIRLTNNGQLDGQVQVTDPQGRRNLGGNVNISNFSLAMINPIFARGEKAEGRLNTRLRLGGNVKSPQLFGQMQLSGVDIDGNFMPFDMQPSQLAMNFNGTRSTLQGTVNTRQGQIALSGNADWTQIDNWRAQIAAKGSRVRITVPPMVRLDVSPDVVFTATPSLFNLDGKVDVPWARIVVNEVPESAVGVSSDEVMLDKNLKPIKQQSASIPINSNLTIHVGNNVRLEAFGLKARLTGDLKVAQDKQGLGLNGQINIPDGRFHAYGQDLIVRKGELLFSGPPDQPLLNIEAIRNPDATEDDVIAGVRVTGSADQPKAEIFSDPVMSQQEALSYLLRGQGLSSGQSDSAAMTSMLIGMGVAQSGQVVGKIGETFGVSNLALDTEG
;
A
#
# COMPACT_ATOMS: atom_id res chain seq x y z
N MET A 1 -34.88 -48.99 6.79
CA MET A 1 -35.46 -48.39 8.02
C MET A 1 -34.34 -47.64 8.73
N PRO A 2 -34.58 -46.48 9.36
CA PRO A 2 -33.58 -45.82 10.21
C PRO A 2 -33.19 -46.77 11.35
N GLU A 3 -31.89 -46.99 11.57
CA GLU A 3 -31.41 -47.69 12.77
C GLU A 3 -31.49 -46.71 13.96
N THR A 4 -32.08 -47.13 15.07
CA THR A 4 -32.13 -46.34 16.31
C THR A 4 -30.71 -46.08 16.82
N ILE A 5 -30.35 -44.81 17.00
CA ILE A 5 -29.07 -44.41 17.58
C ILE A 5 -29.21 -44.50 19.10
N ASP A 6 -28.48 -45.42 19.73
CA ASP A 6 -28.36 -45.47 21.20
C ASP A 6 -27.17 -44.59 21.64
N ALA A 7 -27.47 -43.43 22.21
CA ALA A 7 -26.48 -42.45 22.62
C ALA A 7 -25.98 -42.77 24.05
N GLY A 8 -25.15 -43.81 24.18
CA GLY A 8 -24.49 -44.21 25.42
C GLY A 8 -22.97 -44.03 25.42
N ALA A 9 -22.29 -44.55 26.45
CA ALA A 9 -20.82 -44.59 26.54
C ALA A 9 -20.17 -45.35 25.37
N SER A 10 -20.90 -46.27 24.74
CA SER A 10 -20.57 -46.79 23.43
C SER A 10 -21.80 -46.75 22.54
N GLY A 11 -21.61 -46.70 21.23
CA GLY A 11 -22.70 -46.63 20.27
C GLY A 11 -22.24 -46.63 18.83
N ARG A 12 -23.21 -46.76 17.93
CA ARG A 12 -23.01 -46.63 16.48
C ARG A 12 -24.15 -45.82 15.89
N ALA A 13 -23.81 -44.86 15.05
CA ALA A 13 -24.74 -44.05 14.29
C ALA A 13 -24.51 -44.30 12.80
N ARG A 14 -25.54 -44.82 12.12
CA ARG A 14 -25.58 -44.92 10.67
C ARG A 14 -26.64 -43.97 10.14
N VAL A 15 -26.17 -42.90 9.48
CA VAL A 15 -27.01 -41.84 8.94
C VAL A 15 -26.86 -41.83 7.43
N ASN A 16 -27.98 -41.97 6.73
CA ASN A 16 -28.06 -41.71 5.30
C ASN A 16 -28.78 -40.37 5.10
N LEU A 17 -28.02 -39.38 4.64
CA LEU A 17 -28.50 -38.05 4.29
C LEU A 17 -28.96 -38.07 2.84
N ASN A 18 -30.21 -38.44 2.60
CA ASN A 18 -30.81 -38.41 1.26
C ASN A 18 -30.95 -36.98 0.72
N ARG A 19 -31.19 -36.01 1.62
CA ARG A 19 -31.33 -34.58 1.32
C ARG A 19 -31.12 -33.76 2.59
N PHE A 20 -29.97 -33.12 2.69
CA PHE A 20 -29.67 -32.14 3.73
C PHE A 20 -29.65 -30.73 3.12
N ASP A 21 -30.61 -29.90 3.48
CA ASP A 21 -30.69 -28.53 2.97
C ASP A 21 -29.80 -27.61 3.80
N LEU A 22 -28.86 -26.90 3.15
CA LEU A 22 -27.95 -25.97 3.83
C LEU A 22 -28.68 -24.84 4.56
N ALA A 23 -29.92 -24.52 4.17
CA ALA A 23 -30.73 -23.53 4.88
C ALA A 23 -30.94 -23.88 6.37
N MET A 24 -30.87 -25.18 6.71
CA MET A 24 -30.97 -25.65 8.10
C MET A 24 -29.78 -25.20 8.97
N LEU A 25 -28.63 -24.88 8.36
CA LEU A 25 -27.45 -24.41 9.08
C LEU A 25 -27.43 -22.90 9.32
N LYS A 26 -28.42 -22.15 8.80
CA LYS A 26 -28.49 -20.68 8.93
C LYS A 26 -28.31 -20.17 10.37
N PRO A 27 -28.92 -20.78 11.42
CA PRO A 27 -28.74 -20.30 12.80
C PRO A 27 -27.31 -20.46 13.35
N PHE A 28 -26.48 -21.29 12.72
CA PHE A 28 -25.11 -21.58 13.13
C PHE A 28 -24.07 -20.85 12.27
N MET A 29 -24.51 -20.11 11.24
CA MET A 29 -23.63 -19.35 10.36
C MET A 29 -23.42 -17.93 10.91
N PRO A 30 -22.22 -17.34 10.73
CA PRO A 30 -22.02 -15.91 10.97
C PRO A 30 -23.00 -15.08 10.14
N GLU A 31 -23.42 -13.91 10.64
CA GLU A 31 -24.36 -13.03 9.91
C GLU A 31 -23.84 -12.61 8.53
N ALA A 32 -22.53 -12.50 8.38
CA ALA A 32 -21.86 -12.16 7.12
C ALA A 32 -21.83 -13.31 6.10
N THR A 33 -22.30 -14.51 6.45
CA THR A 33 -22.23 -15.70 5.59
C THR A 33 -23.63 -16.22 5.29
N GLN A 34 -23.94 -16.36 4.00
CA GLN A 34 -25.17 -16.99 3.54
C GLN A 34 -24.81 -18.21 2.70
N ALA A 35 -25.47 -19.34 2.94
CA ALA A 35 -25.26 -20.54 2.15
C ALA A 35 -26.60 -21.15 1.72
N SER A 36 -26.61 -21.76 0.54
CA SER A 36 -27.75 -22.46 -0.02
C SER A 36 -27.28 -23.66 -0.83
N GLY A 37 -28.18 -24.63 -1.04
CA GLY A 37 -27.88 -25.86 -1.76
C GLY A 37 -28.19 -27.09 -0.92
N VAL A 38 -27.97 -28.27 -1.51
CA VAL A 38 -28.32 -29.54 -0.89
C VAL A 38 -27.08 -30.43 -0.84
N PHE A 39 -26.89 -31.09 0.29
CA PHE A 39 -25.95 -32.19 0.44
C PHE A 39 -26.66 -33.52 0.49
N THR A 40 -26.04 -34.51 -0.12
CA THR A 40 -26.36 -35.93 0.08
C THR A 40 -25.14 -36.64 0.64
N GLY A 41 -25.31 -37.69 1.43
CA GLY A 41 -24.17 -38.35 2.01
C GLY A 41 -24.50 -39.51 2.93
N ASN A 42 -23.46 -40.20 3.38
CA ASN A 42 -23.57 -41.28 4.35
C ASN A 42 -22.55 -41.05 5.46
N ALA A 43 -22.97 -41.27 6.70
CA ALA A 43 -22.10 -41.32 7.85
C ALA A 43 -22.33 -42.66 8.57
N ASP A 44 -21.26 -43.40 8.82
CA ASP A 44 -21.27 -44.60 9.67
C ASP A 44 -20.16 -44.40 10.69
N VAL A 45 -20.54 -44.08 11.93
CA VAL A 45 -19.63 -43.73 13.01
C VAL A 45 -19.92 -44.61 14.21
N SER A 46 -18.87 -45.12 14.84
CA SER A 46 -18.90 -45.93 16.04
C SER A 46 -17.97 -45.32 17.08
N TRP A 47 -18.40 -45.30 18.33
CA TRP A 47 -17.62 -44.78 19.44
C TRP A 47 -17.74 -45.70 20.65
N ASP A 48 -16.70 -45.66 21.48
CA ASP A 48 -16.67 -46.33 22.77
C ASP A 48 -15.76 -45.51 23.69
N THR A 49 -16.35 -44.67 24.53
CA THR A 49 -15.64 -43.81 25.48
C THR A 49 -15.09 -44.58 26.67
N THR A 50 -15.43 -45.88 26.81
CA THR A 50 -14.86 -46.75 27.85
C THR A 50 -13.51 -47.34 27.42
N LYS A 51 -13.17 -47.26 26.13
CA LYS A 51 -11.89 -47.70 25.58
C LYS A 51 -11.03 -46.50 25.23
N GLU A 52 -9.72 -46.65 25.41
CA GLU A 52 -8.78 -45.69 24.85
C GLU A 52 -8.81 -45.78 23.32
N GLY A 53 -8.94 -44.63 22.67
CA GLY A 53 -8.97 -44.55 21.22
C GLY A 53 -9.88 -43.43 20.72
N LEU A 54 -9.80 -43.16 19.42
CA LEU A 54 -10.76 -42.28 18.75
C LEU A 54 -11.96 -43.09 18.23
N PRO A 55 -13.12 -42.44 18.02
CA PRO A 55 -14.23 -43.02 17.27
C PRO A 55 -13.77 -43.54 15.91
N GLN A 56 -14.42 -44.60 15.42
CA GLN A 56 -14.16 -45.12 14.08
C GLN A 56 -15.33 -44.85 13.18
N GLY A 57 -15.07 -44.41 11.96
CA GLY A 57 -16.16 -44.20 11.03
C GLY A 57 -15.76 -43.60 9.71
N LYS A 58 -16.73 -43.60 8.80
CA LYS A 58 -16.61 -43.03 7.48
C LYS A 58 -17.77 -42.08 7.24
N VAL A 59 -17.43 -40.89 6.76
CA VAL A 59 -18.37 -39.85 6.35
C VAL A 59 -18.08 -39.48 4.91
N THR A 60 -19.12 -39.43 4.10
CA THR A 60 -19.07 -38.96 2.72
C THR A 60 -20.17 -37.96 2.49
N LEU A 61 -19.84 -36.82 1.91
CA LEU A 61 -20.77 -35.73 1.61
C LEU A 61 -20.54 -35.29 0.17
N SER A 62 -21.63 -35.11 -0.56
CA SER A 62 -21.66 -34.62 -1.93
C SER A 62 -22.67 -33.49 -2.03
N GLY A 63 -22.17 -32.29 -2.27
CA GLY A 63 -22.97 -31.09 -2.48
C GLY A 63 -23.43 -30.96 -3.92
N ARG A 64 -24.69 -30.54 -4.10
CA ARG A 64 -25.27 -30.17 -5.40
C ARG A 64 -25.86 -28.77 -5.31
N ASN A 65 -25.56 -27.95 -6.33
CA ASN A 65 -26.00 -26.55 -6.41
C ASN A 65 -25.64 -25.74 -5.16
N VAL A 66 -24.48 -26.01 -4.57
CA VAL A 66 -24.03 -25.30 -3.38
C VAL A 66 -23.58 -23.91 -3.79
N LYS A 67 -24.06 -22.90 -3.08
CA LYS A 67 -23.68 -21.50 -3.24
C LYS A 67 -23.46 -20.89 -1.86
N VAL A 68 -22.34 -20.21 -1.70
CA VAL A 68 -21.99 -19.48 -0.48
C VAL A 68 -21.75 -18.03 -0.87
N THR A 69 -22.36 -17.10 -0.17
CA THR A 69 -22.10 -15.67 -0.30
C THR A 69 -21.49 -15.20 1.01
N GLN A 70 -20.26 -14.70 0.95
CA GLN A 70 -19.56 -14.12 2.09
C GLN A 70 -19.50 -12.60 1.93
N VAL A 71 -19.97 -11.84 2.91
CA VAL A 71 -19.75 -10.38 2.92
C VAL A 71 -18.36 -10.10 3.46
N VAL A 72 -17.56 -9.36 2.69
CA VAL A 72 -16.21 -8.89 3.03
C VAL A 72 -16.18 -7.39 2.79
N ASN A 73 -15.92 -6.59 3.83
CA ASN A 73 -15.92 -5.12 3.75
C ASN A 73 -17.19 -4.57 3.06
N ASP A 74 -18.36 -5.03 3.50
CA ASP A 74 -19.68 -4.68 2.94
C ASP A 74 -19.93 -5.09 1.47
N ALA A 75 -18.96 -5.76 0.82
CA ALA A 75 -19.11 -6.29 -0.53
C ALA A 75 -19.42 -7.80 -0.50
N PRO A 76 -20.43 -8.28 -1.24
CA PRO A 76 -20.73 -9.71 -1.30
C PRO A 76 -19.77 -10.45 -2.24
N LEU A 77 -19.15 -11.50 -1.74
CA LEU A 77 -18.34 -12.46 -2.47
C LEU A 77 -19.14 -13.75 -2.74
N PRO A 78 -19.75 -13.92 -3.92
CA PRO A 78 -20.43 -15.14 -4.28
C PRO A 78 -19.43 -16.24 -4.68
N VAL A 79 -19.62 -17.43 -4.12
CA VAL A 79 -18.85 -18.64 -4.39
C VAL A 79 -19.83 -19.75 -4.75
N ALA A 80 -19.82 -20.17 -6.00
CA ALA A 80 -20.67 -21.26 -6.50
C ALA A 80 -19.83 -22.51 -6.79
N PHE A 81 -20.40 -23.68 -6.51
CA PHE A 81 -19.74 -24.97 -6.61
C PHE A 81 -20.46 -25.88 -7.61
N ASP A 82 -19.75 -26.33 -8.64
CA ASP A 82 -20.22 -27.40 -9.55
C ASP A 82 -20.06 -28.77 -8.90
N THR A 83 -19.04 -28.93 -8.05
CA THR A 83 -18.79 -30.14 -7.28
C THR A 83 -18.24 -29.75 -5.92
N LEU A 84 -18.81 -30.31 -4.86
CA LEU A 84 -18.29 -30.17 -3.50
C LEU A 84 -18.41 -31.53 -2.80
N ASN A 85 -17.39 -32.37 -3.02
CA ASN A 85 -17.31 -33.69 -2.42
C ASN A 85 -16.31 -33.67 -1.27
N LEU A 86 -16.70 -34.21 -0.12
CA LEU A 86 -15.89 -34.33 1.08
C LEU A 86 -15.99 -35.76 1.59
N SER A 87 -14.86 -36.33 2.00
CA SER A 87 -14.81 -37.61 2.67
C SER A 87 -13.92 -37.53 3.88
N ALA A 88 -14.36 -38.11 4.99
CA ALA A 88 -13.56 -38.31 6.18
C ALA A 88 -13.63 -39.78 6.57
N ASP A 89 -12.49 -40.38 6.87
CA ASP A 89 -12.39 -41.76 7.35
C ASP A 89 -11.47 -41.79 8.57
N LEU A 90 -11.90 -42.47 9.62
CA LEU A 90 -11.09 -42.71 10.80
C LEU A 90 -11.18 -44.19 11.12
N HIS A 91 -10.14 -44.93 10.78
CA HIS A 91 -10.09 -46.37 10.99
C HIS A 91 -8.65 -46.82 11.22
N ASN A 92 -8.45 -47.87 12.02
CA ASN A 92 -7.12 -48.44 12.30
C ASN A 92 -6.05 -47.39 12.71
N ASN A 93 -6.42 -46.46 13.60
CA ASN A 93 -5.54 -45.37 14.06
C ASN A 93 -5.00 -44.48 12.92
N ARG A 94 -5.77 -44.35 11.83
CA ARG A 94 -5.49 -43.47 10.70
C ARG A 94 -6.71 -42.60 10.43
N ALA A 95 -6.52 -41.29 10.49
CA ALA A 95 -7.48 -40.31 10.01
C ALA A 95 -7.14 -39.97 8.57
N GLU A 96 -8.13 -39.94 7.69
CA GLU A 96 -8.01 -39.54 6.29
C GLU A 96 -9.10 -38.53 5.96
N LEU A 97 -8.71 -37.46 5.26
CA LEU A 97 -9.59 -36.41 4.75
C LEU A 97 -9.35 -36.30 3.25
N GLY A 98 -10.42 -36.43 2.47
CA GLY A 98 -10.41 -36.26 1.02
C GLY A 98 -11.39 -35.19 0.59
N TRP A 99 -11.04 -34.42 -0.44
CA TRP A 99 -11.94 -33.43 -1.02
C TRP A 99 -11.77 -33.34 -2.54
N LEU A 100 -12.87 -33.01 -3.20
CA LEU A 100 -12.91 -32.57 -4.59
C LEU A 100 -13.87 -31.40 -4.70
N ILE A 101 -13.31 -30.22 -4.96
CA ILE A 101 -14.00 -28.95 -5.05
C ILE A 101 -13.82 -28.42 -6.47
N ARG A 102 -14.90 -28.27 -7.21
CA ARG A 102 -14.93 -27.55 -8.49
C ARG A 102 -15.80 -26.33 -8.35
N LEU A 103 -15.20 -25.17 -8.57
CA LEU A 103 -15.90 -23.90 -8.52
C LEU A 103 -16.51 -23.61 -9.89
N THR A 104 -17.74 -23.11 -9.90
CA THR A 104 -18.42 -22.74 -11.14
C THR A 104 -17.62 -21.67 -11.87
N ASN A 105 -17.34 -21.90 -13.16
CA ASN A 105 -16.52 -21.02 -14.01
C ASN A 105 -15.11 -20.73 -13.46
N ASN A 106 -14.56 -21.63 -12.65
CA ASN A 106 -13.25 -21.46 -12.03
C ASN A 106 -12.55 -22.84 -11.88
N GLY A 107 -11.41 -22.88 -11.21
CA GLY A 107 -10.56 -24.06 -11.10
C GLY A 107 -11.09 -25.15 -10.18
N GLN A 108 -10.27 -26.18 -10.05
CA GLN A 108 -10.50 -27.33 -9.18
C GLN A 108 -9.45 -27.36 -8.06
N LEU A 109 -9.90 -27.69 -6.85
CA LEU A 109 -9.07 -28.01 -5.70
C LEU A 109 -9.39 -29.44 -5.27
N ASP A 110 -8.37 -30.29 -5.22
CA ASP A 110 -8.51 -31.67 -4.77
C ASP A 110 -7.34 -32.07 -3.86
N GLY A 111 -7.58 -33.05 -3.02
CA GLY A 111 -6.56 -33.54 -2.12
C GLY A 111 -7.02 -34.70 -1.28
N GLN A 112 -6.03 -35.42 -0.78
CA GLN A 112 -6.21 -36.51 0.17
C GLN A 112 -5.08 -36.40 1.19
N VAL A 113 -5.44 -36.14 2.44
CA VAL A 113 -4.52 -35.96 3.56
C VAL A 113 -4.81 -37.00 4.61
N GLN A 114 -3.77 -37.61 5.14
CA GLN A 114 -3.86 -38.60 6.19
C GLN A 114 -2.99 -38.21 7.39
N VAL A 115 -3.50 -38.52 8.57
CA VAL A 115 -2.75 -38.49 9.83
C VAL A 115 -2.75 -39.90 10.41
N THR A 116 -1.59 -40.55 10.43
CA THR A 116 -1.42 -41.82 11.14
C THR A 116 -1.05 -41.53 12.58
N ASP A 117 -1.59 -42.33 13.51
CA ASP A 117 -1.41 -42.14 14.94
C ASP A 117 -1.81 -40.71 15.43
N PRO A 118 -3.08 -40.30 15.20
CA PRO A 118 -3.58 -38.97 15.57
C PRO A 118 -3.47 -38.63 17.07
N GLN A 119 -3.44 -39.63 17.95
CA GLN A 119 -3.28 -39.41 19.39
C GLN A 119 -1.80 -39.38 19.83
N GLY A 120 -0.89 -40.04 19.11
CA GLY A 120 0.54 -40.02 19.39
C GLY A 120 1.33 -39.09 18.47
N ARG A 121 2.08 -39.68 17.53
CA ARG A 121 3.07 -38.98 16.69
C ARG A 121 2.46 -38.03 15.64
N ARG A 122 1.21 -38.27 15.24
CA ARG A 122 0.48 -37.46 14.25
C ARG A 122 1.24 -37.32 12.92
N ASN A 123 1.74 -38.42 12.38
CA ASN A 123 2.50 -38.37 11.12
C ASN A 123 1.56 -37.95 9.99
N LEU A 124 1.98 -36.94 9.24
CA LEU A 124 1.22 -36.32 8.17
C LEU A 124 1.69 -36.87 6.84
N GLY A 125 0.75 -37.19 5.95
CA GLY A 125 1.03 -37.54 4.57
C GLY A 125 -0.14 -37.15 3.68
N GLY A 126 0.10 -37.00 2.38
CA GLY A 126 -0.99 -36.73 1.45
C GLY A 126 -0.57 -35.93 0.24
N ASN A 127 -1.56 -35.58 -0.57
CA ASN A 127 -1.42 -34.73 -1.73
C ASN A 127 -2.48 -33.62 -1.71
N VAL A 128 -2.11 -32.46 -2.25
CA VAL A 128 -2.99 -31.30 -2.43
C VAL A 128 -2.69 -30.72 -3.80
N ASN A 129 -3.71 -30.62 -4.64
CA ASN A 129 -3.61 -30.07 -5.99
C ASN A 129 -4.61 -28.93 -6.16
N ILE A 130 -4.16 -27.89 -6.83
CA ILE A 130 -5.00 -26.80 -7.32
C ILE A 130 -4.74 -26.70 -8.82
N SER A 131 -5.79 -26.67 -9.62
CA SER A 131 -5.67 -26.57 -11.07
C SER A 131 -6.56 -25.46 -11.61
N ASN A 132 -5.95 -24.57 -12.42
CA ASN A 132 -6.61 -23.47 -13.09
C ASN A 132 -7.45 -22.56 -12.18
N PHE A 133 -7.03 -22.34 -10.94
CA PHE A 133 -7.75 -21.47 -10.01
C PHE A 133 -7.52 -20.01 -10.38
N SER A 134 -8.59 -19.32 -10.79
CA SER A 134 -8.59 -17.93 -11.20
C SER A 134 -8.68 -16.99 -10.01
N LEU A 135 -7.75 -16.03 -9.93
CA LEU A 135 -7.78 -14.97 -8.93
C LEU A 135 -8.93 -13.98 -9.15
N ALA A 136 -9.52 -13.93 -10.36
CA ALA A 136 -10.67 -13.05 -10.66
C ALA A 136 -11.90 -13.31 -9.77
N MET A 137 -11.91 -14.43 -9.05
CA MET A 137 -12.92 -14.76 -8.05
C MET A 137 -13.10 -13.67 -6.99
N ILE A 138 -12.04 -12.95 -6.62
CA ILE A 138 -12.12 -11.91 -5.58
C ILE A 138 -12.48 -10.52 -6.12
N ASN A 139 -12.65 -10.35 -7.43
CA ASN A 139 -13.03 -9.06 -8.01
C ASN A 139 -14.35 -8.47 -7.47
N PRO A 140 -15.38 -9.27 -7.07
CA PRO A 140 -16.61 -8.70 -6.50
C PRO A 140 -16.42 -7.92 -5.20
N ILE A 141 -15.32 -8.15 -4.47
CA ILE A 141 -15.01 -7.44 -3.22
C ILE A 141 -14.06 -6.26 -3.40
N PHE A 142 -13.61 -6.02 -4.62
CA PHE A 142 -12.75 -4.89 -4.97
C PHE A 142 -13.56 -3.65 -5.33
N ALA A 143 -12.97 -2.47 -5.08
CA ALA A 143 -13.58 -1.21 -5.48
C ALA A 143 -13.60 -1.07 -7.02
N ARG A 144 -14.39 -0.13 -7.54
CA ARG A 144 -14.39 0.15 -8.99
C ARG A 144 -13.00 0.59 -9.45
N GLY A 145 -12.46 -0.09 -10.45
CA GLY A 145 -11.12 0.14 -10.98
C GLY A 145 -10.07 -0.82 -10.46
N GLU A 146 -10.33 -1.48 -9.32
CA GLU A 146 -9.45 -2.50 -8.77
C GLU A 146 -9.79 -3.90 -9.33
N LYS A 147 -8.77 -4.73 -9.53
CA LYS A 147 -8.91 -6.12 -10.01
C LYS A 147 -7.73 -6.99 -9.59
N ALA A 148 -7.96 -8.29 -9.51
CA ALA A 148 -6.91 -9.30 -9.52
C ALA A 148 -7.22 -10.34 -10.58
N GLU A 149 -6.30 -10.53 -11.51
CA GLU A 149 -6.32 -11.58 -12.50
C GLU A 149 -5.12 -12.50 -12.31
N GLY A 150 -5.20 -13.71 -12.89
CA GLY A 150 -4.15 -14.71 -12.84
C GLY A 150 -4.67 -16.10 -12.55
N ARG A 151 -3.84 -17.10 -12.84
CA ARG A 151 -4.15 -18.52 -12.61
C ARG A 151 -3.12 -19.15 -11.69
N LEU A 152 -3.63 -19.75 -10.62
CA LEU A 152 -2.89 -20.54 -9.64
C LEU A 152 -2.98 -22.04 -9.98
N ASN A 153 -1.83 -22.69 -10.01
CA ASN A 153 -1.68 -24.13 -10.15
C ASN A 153 -0.72 -24.64 -9.07
N THR A 154 -1.08 -25.73 -8.39
CA THR A 154 -0.23 -26.35 -7.37
C THR A 154 -0.28 -27.87 -7.48
N ARG A 155 0.86 -28.50 -7.18
CA ARG A 155 0.94 -29.94 -6.92
C ARG A 155 1.86 -30.12 -5.73
N LEU A 156 1.28 -30.39 -4.58
CA LEU A 156 1.98 -30.50 -3.31
C LEU A 156 1.80 -31.89 -2.72
N ARG A 157 2.88 -32.45 -2.19
CA ARG A 157 2.89 -33.65 -1.36
C ARG A 157 3.24 -33.25 0.07
N LEU A 158 2.42 -33.69 1.02
CA LEU A 158 2.62 -33.48 2.44
C LEU A 158 3.43 -34.65 3.03
N GLY A 159 4.24 -34.35 4.04
CA GLY A 159 5.02 -35.30 4.83
C GLY A 159 5.28 -34.79 6.25
N GLY A 160 6.08 -35.54 7.02
CA GLY A 160 6.46 -35.17 8.38
C GLY A 160 5.37 -35.48 9.40
N ASN A 161 5.07 -34.54 10.28
CA ASN A 161 3.99 -34.65 11.26
C ASN A 161 3.25 -33.31 11.42
N VAL A 162 2.09 -33.31 12.09
CA VAL A 162 1.25 -32.12 12.23
C VAL A 162 1.96 -30.93 12.89
N LYS A 163 2.96 -31.15 13.76
CA LYS A 163 3.76 -30.09 14.40
C LYS A 163 4.94 -29.62 13.54
N SER A 164 5.42 -30.47 12.63
CA SER A 164 6.56 -30.19 11.76
C SER A 164 6.23 -30.67 10.34
N PRO A 165 5.33 -29.97 9.64
CA PRO A 165 4.87 -30.38 8.32
C PRO A 165 5.97 -30.17 7.27
N GLN A 166 6.10 -31.15 6.40
CA GLN A 166 6.98 -31.09 5.23
C GLN A 166 6.13 -30.94 3.95
N LEU A 167 6.53 -30.03 3.08
CA LEU A 167 5.90 -29.77 1.79
C LEU A 167 6.88 -30.08 0.66
N PHE A 168 6.42 -30.80 -0.36
CA PHE A 168 7.21 -31.11 -1.54
C PHE A 168 6.42 -30.80 -2.81
N GLY A 169 7.06 -30.20 -3.80
CA GLY A 169 6.43 -29.92 -5.09
C GLY A 169 6.47 -28.44 -5.43
N GLN A 170 5.51 -27.98 -6.24
CA GLN A 170 5.54 -26.64 -6.81
C GLN A 170 4.17 -25.94 -6.75
N MET A 171 4.23 -24.61 -6.64
CA MET A 171 3.13 -23.68 -6.82
C MET A 171 3.53 -22.70 -7.91
N GLN A 172 2.69 -22.56 -8.93
CA GLN A 172 2.87 -21.61 -10.01
C GLN A 172 1.68 -20.67 -10.05
N LEU A 173 1.97 -19.38 -10.04
CA LEU A 173 1.03 -18.34 -10.30
C LEU A 173 1.41 -17.67 -11.63
N SER A 174 0.46 -17.58 -12.55
CA SER A 174 0.71 -17.22 -13.96
C SER A 174 -0.29 -16.18 -14.45
N GLY A 175 0.20 -15.24 -15.27
CA GLY A 175 -0.63 -14.16 -15.80
C GLY A 175 -1.21 -13.27 -14.71
N VAL A 176 -0.47 -13.08 -13.62
CA VAL A 176 -0.92 -12.23 -12.51
C VAL A 176 -0.97 -10.81 -12.99
N ASP A 177 -2.08 -10.15 -12.75
CA ASP A 177 -2.27 -8.73 -13.03
C ASP A 177 -3.16 -8.18 -11.93
N ILE A 178 -2.58 -7.35 -11.06
CA ILE A 178 -3.27 -6.76 -9.91
C ILE A 178 -3.27 -5.26 -10.09
N ASP A 179 -4.47 -4.71 -10.13
CA ASP A 179 -4.73 -3.28 -10.09
C ASP A 179 -5.43 -2.99 -8.77
N GLY A 180 -4.84 -2.16 -7.93
CA GLY A 180 -5.33 -1.91 -6.59
C GLY A 180 -4.78 -0.60 -6.06
N ASN A 181 -5.54 0.12 -5.24
CA ASN A 181 -5.08 1.40 -4.69
C ASN A 181 -3.80 1.27 -3.83
N PHE A 182 -3.54 0.07 -3.30
CA PHE A 182 -2.34 -0.26 -2.54
C PHE A 182 -1.10 -0.53 -3.42
N MET A 183 -1.27 -0.70 -4.73
CA MET A 183 -0.19 -0.98 -5.67
C MET A 183 0.31 0.34 -6.28
N PRO A 184 1.57 0.74 -6.05
CA PRO A 184 2.07 2.03 -6.53
C PRO A 184 2.45 2.02 -8.02
N PHE A 185 2.28 0.89 -8.72
CA PHE A 185 2.65 0.72 -10.13
C PHE A 185 1.62 -0.09 -10.89
N ASP A 186 1.49 0.20 -12.19
CA ASP A 186 0.66 -0.57 -13.10
C ASP A 186 1.33 -1.92 -13.39
N MET A 187 0.78 -2.98 -12.79
CA MET A 187 1.22 -4.34 -13.03
C MET A 187 0.83 -4.79 -14.44
N GLN A 188 1.63 -5.67 -15.02
CA GLN A 188 1.34 -6.38 -16.27
C GLN A 188 1.36 -7.87 -15.99
N PRO A 189 0.80 -8.72 -16.89
CA PRO A 189 0.80 -10.17 -16.72
C PRO A 189 2.17 -10.71 -16.31
N SER A 190 2.23 -11.24 -15.09
CA SER A 190 3.45 -11.62 -14.38
C SER A 190 3.43 -13.09 -13.95
N GLN A 191 4.58 -13.62 -13.55
CA GLN A 191 4.72 -15.03 -13.19
C GLN A 191 5.53 -15.17 -11.90
N LEU A 192 5.04 -16.02 -11.00
CA LEU A 192 5.70 -16.36 -9.74
C LEU A 192 5.65 -17.88 -9.54
N ALA A 193 6.80 -18.46 -9.24
CA ALA A 193 6.98 -19.88 -8.98
C ALA A 193 7.54 -20.08 -7.57
N MET A 194 6.95 -20.98 -6.80
CA MET A 194 7.46 -21.44 -5.53
C MET A 194 7.75 -22.92 -5.58
N ASN A 195 8.94 -23.32 -5.15
CA ASN A 195 9.36 -24.71 -5.04
C ASN A 195 9.49 -25.08 -3.56
N PHE A 196 8.86 -26.19 -3.17
CA PHE A 196 8.84 -26.68 -1.80
C PHE A 196 9.72 -27.94 -1.69
N ASN A 197 10.58 -27.97 -0.68
CA ASN A 197 11.45 -29.10 -0.38
C ASN A 197 11.56 -29.31 1.14
N GLY A 198 10.66 -30.12 1.68
CA GLY A 198 10.62 -30.42 3.11
C GLY A 198 10.10 -29.24 3.91
N THR A 199 10.93 -28.70 4.81
CA THR A 199 10.62 -27.55 5.66
C THR A 199 11.12 -26.22 5.09
N ARG A 200 11.49 -26.21 3.80
CA ARG A 200 12.02 -25.04 3.10
C ARG A 200 11.32 -24.83 1.77
N SER A 201 11.32 -23.59 1.30
CA SER A 201 10.90 -23.24 -0.05
C SER A 201 11.80 -22.19 -0.69
N THR A 202 11.76 -22.12 -2.02
CA THR A 202 12.31 -21.01 -2.80
C THR A 202 11.19 -20.32 -3.57
N LEU A 203 11.33 -19.02 -3.80
CA LEU A 203 10.47 -18.19 -4.62
C LEU A 203 11.31 -17.62 -5.77
N GLN A 204 10.80 -17.70 -6.99
CA GLN A 204 11.33 -17.01 -8.15
C GLN A 204 10.17 -16.35 -8.91
N GLY A 205 10.35 -15.13 -9.36
CA GLY A 205 9.31 -14.46 -10.14
C GLY A 205 9.80 -13.23 -10.85
N THR A 206 9.00 -12.76 -11.79
CA THR A 206 9.19 -11.47 -12.43
C THR A 206 7.85 -10.76 -12.43
N VAL A 207 7.83 -9.58 -11.82
CA VAL A 207 6.71 -8.65 -11.90
C VAL A 207 7.00 -7.71 -13.05
N ASN A 208 6.23 -7.88 -14.12
CA ASN A 208 6.24 -6.98 -15.26
C ASN A 208 5.39 -5.76 -14.90
N THR A 209 5.85 -4.58 -15.27
CA THR A 209 5.08 -3.34 -15.11
C THR A 209 5.00 -2.65 -16.47
N ARG A 210 4.19 -1.60 -16.58
CA ARG A 210 4.11 -0.80 -17.81
C ARG A 210 5.47 -0.23 -18.25
N GLN A 211 6.36 0.03 -17.29
CA GLN A 211 7.71 0.46 -17.54
C GLN A 211 8.65 -0.14 -16.50
N GLY A 212 9.63 -0.91 -16.95
CA GLY A 212 10.56 -1.63 -16.08
C GLY A 212 10.06 -3.03 -15.72
N GLN A 213 10.86 -3.73 -14.92
CA GLN A 213 10.53 -5.04 -14.39
C GLN A 213 11.14 -5.17 -12.99
N ILE A 214 10.53 -6.00 -12.15
CA ILE A 214 11.05 -6.36 -10.83
C ILE A 214 11.30 -7.87 -10.82
N ALA A 215 12.56 -8.26 -10.68
CA ALA A 215 12.93 -9.63 -10.39
C ALA A 215 12.74 -9.92 -8.91
N LEU A 216 12.03 -11.01 -8.59
CA LEU A 216 11.80 -11.49 -7.24
C LEU A 216 12.55 -12.80 -7.04
N SER A 217 13.30 -12.90 -5.95
CA SER A 217 13.93 -14.13 -5.51
C SER A 217 13.84 -14.26 -4.00
N GLY A 218 13.46 -15.41 -3.48
CA GLY A 218 13.32 -15.58 -2.04
C GLY A 218 13.43 -17.01 -1.57
N ASN A 219 13.43 -17.16 -0.26
CA ASN A 219 13.47 -18.44 0.43
C ASN A 219 12.70 -18.35 1.76
N ALA A 220 12.17 -19.48 2.20
CA ALA A 220 11.57 -19.61 3.52
C ALA A 220 12.03 -20.91 4.19
N ASP A 221 12.11 -20.88 5.52
CA ASP A 221 12.43 -22.02 6.37
C ASP A 221 11.47 -22.02 7.57
N TRP A 222 10.70 -23.09 7.71
CA TRP A 222 9.79 -23.33 8.83
C TRP A 222 10.12 -24.65 9.54
N THR A 223 11.41 -25.03 9.57
CA THR A 223 11.88 -26.20 10.33
C THR A 223 11.47 -26.12 11.79
N GLN A 224 11.41 -24.90 12.34
CA GLN A 224 10.73 -24.58 13.59
C GLN A 224 9.49 -23.72 13.27
N ILE A 225 8.28 -24.29 13.36
CA ILE A 225 7.05 -23.60 12.93
C ILE A 225 6.75 -22.35 13.75
N ASP A 226 7.15 -22.32 15.02
CA ASP A 226 6.99 -21.16 15.91
C ASP A 226 8.11 -20.10 15.71
N ASN A 227 9.13 -20.40 14.90
CA ASN A 227 10.29 -19.54 14.63
C ASN A 227 10.68 -19.59 13.14
N TRP A 228 9.67 -19.50 12.28
CA TRP A 228 9.86 -19.51 10.84
C TRP A 228 10.59 -18.23 10.38
N ARG A 229 11.29 -18.34 9.25
CA ARG A 229 11.96 -17.20 8.61
C ARG A 229 11.66 -17.21 7.13
N ALA A 230 11.35 -16.06 6.57
CA ALA A 230 11.24 -15.86 5.13
C ALA A 230 12.04 -14.64 4.70
N GLN A 231 12.58 -14.69 3.49
CA GLN A 231 13.32 -13.61 2.88
C GLN A 231 12.94 -13.50 1.41
N ILE A 232 12.71 -12.29 0.93
CA ILE A 232 12.42 -11.98 -0.46
C ILE A 232 13.28 -10.79 -0.86
N ALA A 233 14.15 -10.98 -1.83
CA ALA A 233 14.85 -9.91 -2.53
C ALA A 233 14.04 -9.46 -3.76
N ALA A 234 13.93 -8.15 -3.93
CA ALA A 234 13.29 -7.52 -5.07
C ALA A 234 14.30 -6.56 -5.73
N LYS A 235 14.63 -6.86 -7.00
CA LYS A 235 15.56 -6.05 -7.78
C LYS A 235 14.87 -5.57 -9.06
N GLY A 236 14.76 -4.26 -9.22
CA GLY A 236 14.10 -3.65 -10.37
C GLY A 236 14.95 -2.58 -11.04
N SER A 237 14.56 -2.23 -12.27
CA SER A 237 15.18 -1.13 -13.02
C SER A 237 14.12 -0.24 -13.65
N ARG A 238 14.15 1.05 -13.31
CA ARG A 238 13.26 2.10 -13.85
C ARG A 238 11.77 1.73 -13.83
N VAL A 239 11.33 1.12 -12.73
CA VAL A 239 9.92 0.82 -12.46
C VAL A 239 9.16 2.12 -12.27
N ARG A 240 8.18 2.40 -13.14
CA ARG A 240 7.36 3.60 -13.00
C ARG A 240 6.33 3.44 -11.89
N ILE A 241 6.38 4.34 -10.93
CA ILE A 241 5.41 4.53 -9.87
C ILE A 241 4.63 5.83 -10.12
N THR A 242 3.32 5.77 -9.96
CA THR A 242 2.43 6.92 -10.12
C THR A 242 1.53 6.99 -8.90
N VAL A 243 1.55 8.14 -8.22
CA VAL A 243 0.64 8.46 -7.12
C VAL A 243 -0.14 9.71 -7.53
N PRO A 244 -1.25 9.54 -8.27
CA PRO A 244 -2.07 10.67 -8.71
C PRO A 244 -2.64 11.45 -7.52
N PRO A 245 -2.81 12.78 -7.64
CA PRO A 245 -2.42 13.62 -8.78
C PRO A 245 -0.95 14.10 -8.70
N MET A 246 -0.22 13.80 -7.63
CA MET A 246 0.96 14.58 -7.23
C MET A 246 2.29 14.05 -7.76
N VAL A 247 2.50 12.74 -7.81
CA VAL A 247 3.86 12.17 -7.96
C VAL A 247 3.93 11.17 -9.11
N ARG A 248 4.96 11.31 -9.95
CA ARG A 248 5.40 10.27 -10.89
C ARG A 248 6.90 10.08 -10.76
N LEU A 249 7.36 8.85 -10.58
CA LEU A 249 8.77 8.54 -10.39
C LEU A 249 9.15 7.21 -11.02
N ASP A 250 10.37 7.12 -11.54
CA ASP A 250 10.96 5.87 -12.01
C ASP A 250 11.98 5.43 -10.95
N VAL A 251 11.78 4.24 -10.38
CA VAL A 251 12.65 3.69 -9.32
C VAL A 251 13.38 2.45 -9.76
N SER A 252 14.60 2.28 -9.26
CA SER A 252 15.37 1.05 -9.36
C SER A 252 15.62 0.51 -7.96
N PRO A 253 14.72 -0.34 -7.42
CA PRO A 253 14.88 -0.92 -6.11
C PRO A 253 15.91 -2.05 -6.13
N ASP A 254 16.72 -2.14 -5.07
CA ASP A 254 17.50 -3.31 -4.69
C ASP A 254 17.28 -3.51 -3.18
N VAL A 255 16.18 -4.20 -2.87
CA VAL A 255 15.64 -4.31 -1.51
C VAL A 255 15.44 -5.76 -1.11
N VAL A 256 15.54 -6.00 0.20
CA VAL A 256 15.38 -7.29 0.84
C VAL A 256 14.35 -7.14 1.94
N PHE A 257 13.26 -7.88 1.80
CA PHE A 257 12.25 -8.04 2.83
C PHE A 257 12.52 -9.32 3.61
N THR A 258 12.58 -9.24 4.93
CA THR A 258 12.68 -10.40 5.82
C THR A 258 11.49 -10.44 6.76
N ALA A 259 10.94 -11.64 6.97
CA ALA A 259 9.77 -11.85 7.79
C ALA A 259 9.97 -12.97 8.80
N THR A 260 9.47 -12.72 10.00
CA THR A 260 9.48 -13.61 11.16
C THR A 260 8.14 -13.48 11.89
N PRO A 261 7.79 -14.40 12.82
CA PRO A 261 6.58 -14.27 13.63
C PRO A 261 6.46 -12.97 14.43
N SER A 262 7.57 -12.29 14.72
CA SER A 262 7.60 -11.14 15.63
C SER A 262 7.97 -9.82 14.95
N LEU A 263 8.51 -9.84 13.73
CA LEU A 263 9.02 -8.65 13.06
C LEU A 263 9.11 -8.83 11.54
N PHE A 264 8.75 -7.77 10.81
CA PHE A 264 9.04 -7.61 9.39
C PHE A 264 10.11 -6.53 9.21
N ASN A 265 11.14 -6.78 8.42
CA ASN A 265 12.16 -5.79 8.09
C ASN A 265 12.27 -5.60 6.58
N LEU A 266 12.37 -4.35 6.14
CA LEU A 266 12.64 -3.96 4.77
C LEU A 266 13.95 -3.17 4.71
N ASP A 267 14.99 -3.76 4.13
CA ASP A 267 16.32 -3.17 4.02
C ASP A 267 16.73 -3.02 2.56
N GLY A 268 17.49 -1.98 2.22
CA GLY A 268 18.13 -1.90 0.91
C GLY A 268 18.33 -0.50 0.37
N LYS A 269 18.44 -0.42 -0.95
CA LYS A 269 18.69 0.82 -1.68
C LYS A 269 17.64 1.03 -2.75
N VAL A 270 17.29 2.29 -2.99
CA VAL A 270 16.36 2.68 -4.04
C VAL A 270 16.93 3.87 -4.79
N ASP A 271 17.26 3.68 -6.06
CA ASP A 271 17.67 4.79 -6.92
C ASP A 271 16.45 5.40 -7.60
N VAL A 272 16.35 6.74 -7.57
CA VAL A 272 15.30 7.53 -8.23
C VAL A 272 15.95 8.34 -9.37
N PRO A 273 16.24 7.73 -10.53
CA PRO A 273 16.84 8.44 -11.66
C PRO A 273 15.96 9.55 -12.24
N TRP A 274 14.63 9.43 -12.12
CA TRP A 274 13.68 10.39 -12.67
C TRP A 274 12.46 10.53 -11.76
N ALA A 275 12.00 11.77 -11.55
CA ALA A 275 10.70 12.02 -10.94
C ALA A 275 10.16 13.39 -11.31
N ARG A 276 8.83 13.52 -11.28
CA ARG A 276 8.08 14.77 -11.40
C ARG A 276 7.11 14.82 -10.24
N ILE A 277 7.29 15.80 -9.37
CA ILE A 277 6.47 16.05 -8.20
C ILE A 277 5.75 17.36 -8.45
N VAL A 278 4.42 17.33 -8.50
CA VAL A 278 3.59 18.50 -8.74
C VAL A 278 2.59 18.62 -7.59
N VAL A 279 2.63 19.73 -6.88
CA VAL A 279 1.67 20.03 -5.81
C VAL A 279 0.78 21.16 -6.31
N ASN A 280 -0.39 20.78 -6.82
CA ASN A 280 -1.46 21.73 -7.09
C ASN A 280 -2.11 22.10 -5.73
N GLU A 281 -2.58 23.35 -5.60
CA GLU A 281 -3.11 23.97 -4.37
C GLU A 281 -3.68 22.98 -3.36
N VAL A 282 -3.23 23.11 -2.10
CA VAL A 282 -3.80 22.34 -1.00
C VAL A 282 -5.27 22.73 -0.85
N PRO A 283 -6.25 21.81 -0.95
CA PRO A 283 -7.64 22.14 -0.70
C PRO A 283 -7.80 22.81 0.66
N GLU A 284 -8.67 23.83 0.80
CA GLU A 284 -8.95 24.48 2.10
C GLU A 284 -9.38 23.47 3.21
N SER A 285 -9.77 22.25 2.82
CA SER A 285 -10.10 21.14 3.72
C SER A 285 -8.90 20.37 4.29
N ALA A 286 -7.65 20.79 4.05
CA ALA A 286 -6.47 20.16 4.64
C ALA A 286 -6.21 20.63 6.08
N VAL A 287 -7.26 20.68 6.89
CA VAL A 287 -7.08 20.68 8.35
C VAL A 287 -6.59 19.28 8.68
N GLY A 288 -5.32 19.16 9.05
CA GLY A 288 -4.77 17.88 9.50
C GLY A 288 -5.66 17.33 10.60
N VAL A 289 -6.08 16.08 10.47
CA VAL A 289 -6.73 15.37 11.57
C VAL A 289 -5.78 15.42 12.77
N SER A 290 -6.27 15.95 13.88
CA SER A 290 -5.48 16.09 15.09
C SER A 290 -5.10 14.70 15.60
N SER A 291 -3.90 14.52 16.16
CA SER A 291 -3.43 13.21 16.65
C SER A 291 -4.25 12.66 17.83
N ASP A 292 -5.13 13.49 18.37
CA ASP A 292 -6.09 13.28 19.46
C ASP A 292 -7.52 12.97 18.98
N GLU A 293 -7.74 12.80 17.66
CA GLU A 293 -9.03 12.36 17.12
C GLU A 293 -9.31 10.87 17.41
N VAL A 294 -10.40 10.59 18.12
CA VAL A 294 -10.86 9.22 18.41
C VAL A 294 -12.03 8.89 17.50
N MET A 295 -11.79 8.01 16.52
CA MET A 295 -12.85 7.45 15.68
C MET A 295 -13.81 6.63 16.55
N LEU A 296 -15.10 6.95 16.50
CA LEU A 296 -16.15 6.22 17.22
C LEU A 296 -16.93 5.30 16.27
N ASP A 297 -17.32 4.12 16.73
CA ASP A 297 -18.25 3.27 16.01
C ASP A 297 -19.69 3.81 16.09
N LYS A 298 -20.63 3.12 15.43
CA LYS A 298 -22.06 3.49 15.43
C LYS A 298 -22.70 3.51 16.83
N ASN A 299 -22.02 2.95 17.84
CA ASN A 299 -22.44 2.92 19.25
C ASN A 299 -21.62 3.88 20.12
N LEU A 300 -20.92 4.85 19.51
CA LEU A 300 -20.09 5.85 20.17
C LEU A 300 -18.94 5.26 21.00
N LYS A 301 -18.43 4.07 20.63
CA LYS A 301 -17.25 3.48 21.27
C LYS A 301 -16.00 3.74 20.43
N PRO A 302 -14.84 4.02 21.07
CA PRO A 302 -13.57 4.13 20.35
C PRO A 302 -13.30 2.90 19.50
N ILE A 303 -13.19 3.10 18.19
CA ILE A 303 -12.66 2.10 17.27
C ILE A 303 -11.17 2.02 17.57
N LYS A 304 -10.72 0.92 18.17
CA LYS A 304 -9.28 0.65 18.23
C LYS A 304 -8.79 0.55 16.80
N GLN A 305 -7.89 1.44 16.40
CA GLN A 305 -7.12 1.25 15.17
C GLN A 305 -6.52 -0.15 15.23
N GLN A 306 -6.87 -1.01 14.27
CA GLN A 306 -6.23 -2.31 14.12
C GLN A 306 -4.77 -2.05 13.80
N SER A 307 -3.91 -2.04 14.82
CA SER A 307 -2.48 -2.09 14.60
C SER A 307 -2.17 -3.42 13.91
N ALA A 308 -1.32 -3.37 12.89
CA ALA A 308 -0.78 -4.59 12.31
C ALA A 308 -0.19 -5.44 13.45
N SER A 309 -0.57 -6.72 13.51
CA SER A 309 -0.19 -7.61 14.61
C SER A 309 1.32 -7.84 14.70
N ILE A 310 2.06 -7.53 13.64
CA ILE A 310 3.51 -7.66 13.53
C ILE A 310 4.09 -6.29 13.16
N PRO A 311 5.05 -5.74 13.93
CA PRO A 311 5.69 -4.47 13.60
C PRO A 311 6.50 -4.57 12.31
N ILE A 312 6.59 -3.45 11.58
CA ILE A 312 7.40 -3.32 10.37
C ILE A 312 8.52 -2.31 10.66
N ASN A 313 9.76 -2.73 10.45
CA ASN A 313 10.90 -1.83 10.41
C ASN A 313 11.35 -1.64 8.96
N SER A 314 11.79 -0.44 8.62
CA SER A 314 12.39 -0.13 7.32
C SER A 314 13.71 0.60 7.51
N ASN A 315 14.68 0.29 6.66
CA ASN A 315 15.98 0.95 6.61
C ASN A 315 16.44 1.01 5.14
N LEU A 316 16.04 2.08 4.48
CA LEU A 316 16.23 2.29 3.06
C LEU A 316 17.21 3.44 2.83
N THR A 317 18.12 3.27 1.89
CA THR A 317 18.90 4.39 1.34
C THR A 317 18.32 4.78 -0.01
N ILE A 318 17.79 5.99 -0.12
CA ILE A 318 17.20 6.56 -1.31
C ILE A 318 18.20 7.51 -1.95
N HIS A 319 18.60 7.23 -3.18
CA HIS A 319 19.41 8.12 -3.99
C HIS A 319 18.53 8.90 -4.97
N VAL A 320 18.51 10.23 -4.84
CA VAL A 320 17.78 11.14 -5.71
C VAL A 320 18.70 11.57 -6.84
N GLY A 321 18.44 11.02 -8.03
CA GLY A 321 19.29 11.20 -9.21
C GLY A 321 19.10 12.54 -9.91
N ASN A 322 19.78 12.68 -11.05
CA ASN A 322 19.93 13.97 -11.74
C ASN A 322 18.69 14.50 -12.47
N ASN A 323 17.59 13.74 -12.56
CA ASN A 323 16.40 14.17 -13.30
C ASN A 323 15.12 14.13 -12.46
N VAL A 324 15.24 14.54 -11.20
CA VAL A 324 14.13 14.72 -10.26
C VAL A 324 13.74 16.19 -10.25
N ARG A 325 12.47 16.51 -10.53
CA ARG A 325 11.97 17.90 -10.53
C ARG A 325 10.73 18.04 -9.67
N LEU A 326 10.64 19.18 -9.00
CA LEU A 326 9.55 19.63 -8.14
C LEU A 326 8.91 20.89 -8.72
N GLU A 327 7.59 20.91 -8.76
CA GLU A 327 6.77 22.08 -9.03
C GLU A 327 5.72 22.20 -7.91
N ALA A 328 5.96 23.10 -6.96
CA ALA A 328 5.11 23.24 -5.78
C ALA A 328 5.18 24.68 -5.25
N PHE A 329 4.02 25.25 -4.91
CA PHE A 329 3.94 26.56 -4.23
C PHE A 329 4.77 27.68 -4.90
N GLY A 330 4.77 27.73 -6.24
CA GLY A 330 5.56 28.69 -7.02
C GLY A 330 7.04 28.33 -7.24
N LEU A 331 7.57 27.32 -6.55
CA LEU A 331 8.91 26.79 -6.78
C LEU A 331 8.91 25.77 -7.93
N LYS A 332 9.77 26.00 -8.93
CA LYS A 332 10.15 25.02 -9.95
C LYS A 332 11.63 24.71 -9.79
N ALA A 333 11.97 23.50 -9.36
CA ALA A 333 13.33 23.15 -8.98
C ALA A 333 13.72 21.75 -9.45
N ARG A 334 15.00 21.55 -9.71
CA ARG A 334 15.62 20.23 -9.79
C ARG A 334 16.13 19.85 -8.40
N LEU A 335 15.98 18.58 -8.04
CA LEU A 335 16.42 18.02 -6.77
C LEU A 335 17.47 16.94 -7.01
N THR A 336 18.43 16.81 -6.10
CA THR A 336 19.44 15.74 -6.06
C THR A 336 19.85 15.47 -4.62
N GLY A 337 20.31 14.27 -4.28
CA GLY A 337 20.85 13.99 -2.94
C GLY A 337 20.63 12.57 -2.48
N ASP A 338 20.84 12.34 -1.19
CA ASP A 338 20.77 11.02 -0.58
C ASP A 338 20.02 11.12 0.75
N LEU A 339 19.06 10.21 0.94
CA LEU A 339 18.26 10.11 2.15
C LEU A 339 18.30 8.70 2.69
N LYS A 340 18.59 8.58 3.99
CA LYS A 340 18.37 7.37 4.76
C LYS A 340 17.00 7.47 5.42
N VAL A 341 16.13 6.53 5.07
CA VAL A 341 14.78 6.38 5.62
C VAL A 341 14.81 5.24 6.63
N ALA A 342 14.56 5.56 7.89
CA ALA A 342 14.41 4.60 8.96
C ALA A 342 12.97 4.65 9.48
N GLN A 343 12.33 3.50 9.65
CA GLN A 343 11.02 3.41 10.29
C GLN A 343 11.04 2.29 11.31
N ASP A 344 10.50 2.55 12.50
CA ASP A 344 10.33 1.57 13.57
C ASP A 344 9.01 1.85 14.34
N LYS A 345 8.90 1.36 15.57
CA LYS A 345 7.71 1.58 16.42
C LYS A 345 7.54 3.02 16.87
N GLN A 346 8.61 3.82 16.86
CA GLN A 346 8.65 5.20 17.34
C GLN A 346 8.23 6.17 16.23
N GLY A 347 8.41 5.80 14.96
CA GLY A 347 7.90 6.54 13.83
C GLY A 347 8.81 6.46 12.60
N LEU A 348 8.57 7.38 11.66
CA LEU A 348 9.38 7.58 10.46
C LEU A 348 10.47 8.62 10.75
N GLY A 349 11.72 8.27 10.46
CA GLY A 349 12.88 9.16 10.52
C GLY A 349 13.57 9.28 9.15
N LEU A 350 13.99 10.50 8.81
CA LEU A 350 14.79 10.83 7.64
C LEU A 350 16.12 11.45 8.06
N ASN A 351 17.22 10.93 7.53
CA ASN A 351 18.56 11.50 7.69
C ASN A 351 19.23 11.66 6.34
N GLY A 352 19.83 12.81 6.05
CA GLY A 352 20.53 13.03 4.78
C GLY A 352 20.29 14.43 4.25
N GLN A 353 20.57 14.64 2.97
CA GLN A 353 20.54 15.96 2.37
C GLN A 353 19.91 15.93 0.99
N ILE A 354 19.00 16.87 0.75
CA ILE A 354 18.50 17.21 -0.59
C ILE A 354 19.08 18.56 -0.99
N ASN A 355 19.57 18.61 -2.23
CA ASN A 355 20.12 19.80 -2.84
C ASN A 355 19.21 20.28 -3.97
N ILE A 356 19.11 21.59 -4.12
CA ILE A 356 18.48 22.29 -5.23
C ILE A 356 19.60 22.92 -6.06
N PRO A 357 20.20 22.16 -7.00
CA PRO A 357 21.28 22.68 -7.85
C PRO A 357 20.81 23.74 -8.85
N ASP A 358 19.53 23.73 -9.22
CA ASP A 358 18.89 24.77 -10.02
C ASP A 358 17.41 24.87 -9.68
N GLY A 359 16.89 26.10 -9.65
CA GLY A 359 15.48 26.36 -9.42
C GLY A 359 15.10 27.81 -9.64
N ARG A 360 13.81 28.03 -9.85
CA ARG A 360 13.19 29.35 -9.99
C ARG A 360 11.94 29.39 -9.12
N PHE A 361 11.81 30.43 -8.32
CA PHE A 361 10.67 30.66 -7.45
C PHE A 361 9.88 31.86 -7.98
N HIS A 362 8.62 31.62 -8.33
CA HIS A 362 7.71 32.63 -8.83
C HIS A 362 6.45 32.69 -7.97
N ALA A 363 6.36 33.71 -7.13
CA ALA A 363 5.20 33.98 -6.28
C ALA A 363 5.18 35.46 -5.89
N TYR A 364 4.00 35.98 -5.54
CA TYR A 364 3.83 37.36 -5.08
C TYR A 364 4.39 38.42 -6.05
N GLY A 365 4.34 38.14 -7.36
CA GLY A 365 4.91 38.99 -8.41
C GLY A 365 6.44 39.01 -8.47
N GLN A 366 7.12 38.20 -7.65
CA GLN A 366 8.57 38.09 -7.61
C GLN A 366 9.06 36.91 -8.44
N ASP A 367 10.21 37.09 -9.05
CA ASP A 367 10.88 36.08 -9.85
C ASP A 367 12.32 35.91 -9.39
N LEU A 368 12.55 34.85 -8.61
CA LEU A 368 13.81 34.59 -7.93
C LEU A 368 14.49 33.34 -8.50
N ILE A 369 15.78 33.43 -8.78
CA ILE A 369 16.64 32.34 -9.23
C ILE A 369 17.36 31.77 -8.00
N VAL A 370 17.16 30.48 -7.73
CA VAL A 370 17.83 29.77 -6.63
C VAL A 370 19.29 29.56 -7.01
N ARG A 371 20.21 30.15 -6.24
CA ARG A 371 21.66 29.96 -6.38
C ARG A 371 22.19 28.83 -5.53
N LYS A 372 21.59 28.65 -4.35
CA LYS A 372 21.95 27.63 -3.38
C LYS A 372 20.66 27.13 -2.73
N GLY A 373 20.49 25.82 -2.62
CA GLY A 373 19.42 25.27 -1.80
C GLY A 373 19.85 23.94 -1.22
N GLU A 374 19.93 23.89 0.10
CA GLU A 374 20.25 22.69 0.87
C GLU A 374 19.14 22.48 1.90
N LEU A 375 18.61 21.25 1.95
CA LEU A 375 17.66 20.78 2.94
C LEU A 375 18.33 19.62 3.67
N LEU A 376 18.66 19.81 4.94
CA LEU A 376 19.29 18.79 5.78
C LEU A 376 18.24 18.14 6.69
N PHE A 377 18.10 16.83 6.58
CA PHE A 377 17.21 16.02 7.39
C PHE A 377 17.99 15.35 8.52
N SER A 378 17.47 15.42 9.74
CA SER A 378 18.13 14.90 10.95
C SER A 378 17.16 14.23 11.93
N GLY A 379 16.16 13.50 11.42
CA GLY A 379 15.14 12.82 12.21
C GLY A 379 13.73 13.10 11.66
N PRO A 380 13.00 14.09 12.18
CA PRO A 380 11.63 14.36 11.73
C PRO A 380 11.56 14.68 10.22
N PRO A 381 10.67 14.02 9.46
CA PRO A 381 10.61 14.17 8.00
C PRO A 381 10.03 15.52 7.55
N ASP A 382 9.31 16.20 8.42
CA ASP A 382 8.61 17.48 8.21
C ASP A 382 9.40 18.70 8.68
N GLN A 383 10.53 18.51 9.37
CA GLN A 383 11.36 19.59 9.94
C GLN A 383 12.82 19.55 9.42
N PRO A 384 13.07 19.67 8.10
CA PRO A 384 14.42 19.84 7.61
C PRO A 384 14.99 21.21 7.99
N LEU A 385 16.31 21.25 8.19
CA LEU A 385 17.05 22.50 8.27
C LEU A 385 17.25 23.05 6.86
N LEU A 386 16.79 24.28 6.64
CA LEU A 386 16.86 24.99 5.38
C LEU A 386 18.14 25.83 5.32
N ASN A 387 18.76 25.87 4.13
CA ASN A 387 19.80 26.83 3.77
C ASN A 387 19.66 27.15 2.28
N ILE A 388 18.81 28.12 1.98
CA ILE A 388 18.39 28.46 0.62
C ILE A 388 18.74 29.92 0.35
N GLU A 389 19.34 30.18 -0.80
CA GLU A 389 19.64 31.52 -1.30
C GLU A 389 19.07 31.67 -2.70
N ALA A 390 18.24 32.69 -2.89
CA ALA A 390 17.69 33.05 -4.18
C ALA A 390 17.89 34.54 -4.45
N ILE A 391 18.23 34.87 -5.68
CA ILE A 391 18.42 36.26 -6.13
C ILE A 391 17.32 36.64 -7.11
N ARG A 392 16.95 37.91 -7.15
CA ARG A 392 16.10 38.42 -8.23
C ARG A 392 16.76 38.15 -9.57
N ASN A 393 15.94 37.90 -10.59
CA ASN A 393 16.44 37.76 -11.95
C ASN A 393 17.24 39.02 -12.36
N PRO A 394 18.54 38.90 -12.68
CA PRO A 394 19.38 40.04 -13.07
C PRO A 394 18.84 40.80 -14.28
N ASP A 395 18.16 40.12 -15.20
CA ASP A 395 17.52 40.73 -16.38
C ASP A 395 16.38 41.70 -16.02
N ALA A 396 15.87 41.63 -14.78
CA ALA A 396 14.79 42.44 -14.24
C ALA A 396 15.23 43.34 -13.08
N THR A 397 16.53 43.65 -13.01
CA THR A 397 17.14 44.50 -11.96
C THR A 397 18.01 45.57 -12.62
N GLU A 398 17.79 46.83 -12.22
CA GLU A 398 18.57 47.99 -12.65
C GLU A 398 19.92 48.04 -11.92
N ASP A 399 20.83 48.88 -12.43
CA ASP A 399 22.12 49.22 -11.78
C ASP A 399 23.09 48.05 -11.52
N ASP A 400 22.88 46.89 -12.15
CA ASP A 400 23.70 45.67 -11.98
C ASP A 400 23.81 45.20 -10.52
N VAL A 401 22.76 45.50 -9.72
CA VAL A 401 22.68 45.14 -8.30
C VAL A 401 22.13 43.73 -8.13
N ILE A 402 22.80 42.91 -7.33
CA ILE A 402 22.25 41.61 -6.94
C ILE A 402 21.46 41.79 -5.65
N ALA A 403 20.14 41.74 -5.72
CA ALA A 403 19.28 41.67 -4.53
C ALA A 403 18.71 40.26 -4.36
N GLY A 404 18.69 39.75 -3.13
CA GLY A 404 18.25 38.38 -2.87
C GLY A 404 17.71 38.15 -1.46
N VAL A 405 17.21 36.93 -1.26
CA VAL A 405 16.73 36.42 0.02
C VAL A 405 17.50 35.16 0.38
N ARG A 406 17.88 35.06 1.66
CA ARG A 406 18.45 33.88 2.26
C ARG A 406 17.50 33.35 3.33
N VAL A 407 17.12 32.09 3.22
CA VAL A 407 16.25 31.39 4.18
C VAL A 407 17.07 30.33 4.91
N THR A 408 17.13 30.44 6.23
CA THR A 408 17.88 29.54 7.11
C THR A 408 17.04 29.07 8.30
N GLY A 409 17.45 27.99 8.96
CA GLY A 409 16.74 27.48 10.14
C GLY A 409 15.77 26.35 9.82
N SER A 410 15.02 25.88 10.80
CA SER A 410 14.08 24.76 10.64
C SER A 410 12.88 25.17 9.78
N ALA A 411 12.30 24.24 9.02
CA ALA A 411 11.19 24.53 8.12
C ALA A 411 9.91 25.04 8.82
N ASP A 412 9.71 24.73 10.10
CA ASP A 412 8.61 25.22 10.93
C ASP A 412 8.86 26.62 11.52
N GLN A 413 10.13 27.04 11.61
CA GLN A 413 10.55 28.35 12.10
C GLN A 413 11.68 28.93 11.23
N PRO A 414 11.42 29.21 9.94
CA PRO A 414 12.44 29.71 9.04
C PRO A 414 12.78 31.17 9.36
N LYS A 415 14.06 31.51 9.27
CA LYS A 415 14.56 32.88 9.30
C LYS A 415 14.88 33.34 7.88
N ALA A 416 14.21 34.39 7.42
CA ALA A 416 14.48 35.02 6.15
C ALA A 416 15.31 36.31 6.35
N GLU A 417 16.39 36.44 5.58
CA GLU A 417 17.26 37.61 5.56
C GLU A 417 17.36 38.13 4.12
N ILE A 418 17.17 39.44 3.94
CA ILE A 418 17.31 40.10 2.64
C ILE A 418 18.74 40.64 2.54
N PHE A 419 19.38 40.42 1.39
CA PHE A 419 20.74 40.86 1.14
C PHE A 419 20.88 41.51 -0.24
N SER A 420 22.01 42.18 -0.42
CA SER A 420 22.36 42.93 -1.62
C SER A 420 23.87 42.88 -1.87
N ASP A 421 24.27 42.92 -3.13
CA ASP A 421 25.65 43.15 -3.57
C ASP A 421 25.64 44.26 -4.65
N PRO A 422 26.21 45.44 -4.38
CA PRO A 422 26.94 45.85 -3.17
C PRO A 422 26.04 45.99 -1.93
N VAL A 423 26.63 45.84 -0.74
CA VAL A 423 25.90 45.86 0.55
C VAL A 423 25.25 47.22 0.78
N MET A 424 23.94 47.21 0.98
CA MET A 424 23.10 48.38 1.26
C MET A 424 22.18 48.13 2.46
N SER A 425 21.38 49.14 2.85
CA SER A 425 20.40 48.98 3.93
C SER A 425 19.35 47.93 3.56
N GLN A 426 18.72 47.28 4.54
CA GLN A 426 17.66 46.29 4.27
C GLN A 426 16.48 46.89 3.48
N GLN A 427 16.20 48.17 3.67
CA GLN A 427 15.13 48.88 2.96
C GLN A 427 15.48 49.06 1.47
N GLU A 428 16.72 49.44 1.17
CA GLU A 428 17.21 49.56 -0.20
C GLU A 428 17.25 48.19 -0.88
N ALA A 429 17.80 47.18 -0.21
CA ALA A 429 17.86 45.81 -0.71
C ALA A 429 16.46 45.22 -0.98
N LEU A 430 15.49 45.51 -0.12
CA LEU A 430 14.09 45.14 -0.32
C LEU A 430 13.47 45.88 -1.51
N SER A 431 13.79 47.15 -1.72
CA SER A 431 13.33 47.90 -2.90
C SER A 431 13.83 47.25 -4.19
N TYR A 432 15.12 46.94 -4.28
CA TYR A 432 15.67 46.19 -5.42
C TYR A 432 15.03 44.79 -5.53
N LEU A 433 14.86 44.08 -4.42
CA LEU A 433 14.26 42.74 -4.44
C LEU A 433 12.81 42.76 -4.95
N LEU A 434 12.00 43.76 -4.59
CA LEU A 434 10.59 43.83 -4.96
C LEU A 434 10.33 44.54 -6.29
N ARG A 435 11.04 45.64 -6.57
CA ARG A 435 10.82 46.53 -7.73
C ARG A 435 11.89 46.41 -8.81
N GLY A 436 13.07 45.87 -8.48
CA GLY A 436 14.22 45.85 -9.38
C GLY A 436 14.98 47.17 -9.44
N GLN A 437 14.68 48.14 -8.57
CA GLN A 437 15.31 49.46 -8.55
C GLN A 437 15.42 50.01 -7.12
N GLY A 438 16.39 50.89 -6.90
CA GLY A 438 16.64 51.54 -5.61
C GLY A 438 15.58 52.54 -5.17
N LEU A 439 15.71 53.05 -3.96
CA LEU A 439 14.89 54.15 -3.46
C LEU A 439 15.41 55.47 -4.06
N SER A 440 14.65 56.08 -4.95
CA SER A 440 15.02 57.36 -5.55
C SER A 440 15.16 58.44 -4.46
N SER A 441 16.30 59.13 -4.42
CA SER A 441 16.72 60.09 -3.39
C SER A 441 15.93 61.42 -3.33
N GLY A 442 14.73 61.48 -3.93
CA GLY A 442 13.92 62.71 -4.04
C GLY A 442 12.45 62.60 -3.61
N GLN A 443 11.97 61.42 -3.18
CA GLN A 443 10.62 61.23 -2.63
C GLN A 443 10.70 60.92 -1.14
N SER A 444 9.79 61.47 -0.34
CA SER A 444 9.72 61.15 1.09
C SER A 444 9.55 59.64 1.27
N ASP A 445 10.34 59.05 2.17
CA ASP A 445 10.37 57.60 2.43
C ASP A 445 8.97 57.01 2.66
N SER A 446 8.04 57.80 3.22
CA SER A 446 6.64 57.43 3.42
C SER A 446 5.80 57.36 2.13
N ALA A 447 6.06 58.23 1.14
CA ALA A 447 5.35 58.23 -0.15
C ALA A 447 5.79 57.07 -1.06
N ALA A 448 7.07 56.71 -1.03
CA ALA A 448 7.59 55.53 -1.71
C ALA A 448 6.99 54.23 -1.11
N MET A 449 6.85 54.15 0.21
CA MET A 449 6.23 53.00 0.87
C MET A 449 4.71 52.92 0.66
N THR A 450 4.03 54.07 0.61
CA THR A 450 2.59 54.14 0.31
C THR A 450 2.31 53.73 -1.14
N SER A 451 3.14 54.17 -2.09
CA SER A 451 3.04 53.73 -3.48
C SER A 451 3.40 52.25 -3.68
N MET A 452 4.33 51.69 -2.89
CA MET A 452 4.55 50.23 -2.84
C MET A 452 3.29 49.47 -2.38
N LEU A 453 2.63 49.92 -1.31
CA LEU A 453 1.37 49.32 -0.83
C LEU A 453 0.24 49.42 -1.87
N ILE A 454 0.12 50.57 -2.54
CA ILE A 454 -0.88 50.78 -3.60
C ILE A 454 -0.56 49.88 -4.81
N GLY A 455 0.71 49.80 -5.22
CA GLY A 455 1.15 48.95 -6.34
C GLY A 455 0.91 47.46 -6.09
N MET A 456 1.11 46.98 -4.85
CA MET A 456 0.74 45.62 -4.46
C MET A 456 -0.78 45.40 -4.47
N GLY A 457 -1.56 46.38 -4.04
CA GLY A 457 -3.03 46.33 -4.11
C GLY A 457 -3.55 46.25 -5.55
N VAL A 458 -2.91 46.96 -6.49
CA VAL A 458 -3.27 46.95 -7.92
C VAL A 458 -2.79 45.66 -8.63
N ALA A 459 -1.61 45.15 -8.29
CA ALA A 459 -1.09 43.89 -8.83
C ALA A 459 -1.91 42.66 -8.38
N GLN A 460 -2.47 42.69 -7.17
CA GLN A 460 -3.42 41.68 -6.71
C GLN A 460 -4.83 41.86 -7.30
N SER A 461 -5.31 43.10 -7.47
CA SER A 461 -6.65 43.36 -8.03
C SER A 461 -6.75 43.05 -9.53
N GLY A 462 -5.64 43.14 -10.28
CA GLY A 462 -5.59 42.77 -11.70
C GLY A 462 -5.96 41.30 -12.00
N GLN A 463 -5.84 40.39 -11.03
CA GLN A 463 -6.33 39.01 -11.15
C GLN A 463 -7.75 38.78 -10.61
N VAL A 464 -8.27 39.71 -9.80
CA VAL A 464 -9.60 39.61 -9.18
C VAL A 464 -10.69 40.21 -10.07
N VAL A 465 -10.35 41.16 -10.94
CA VAL A 465 -11.32 41.78 -11.87
C VAL A 465 -11.85 40.79 -12.93
N GLY A 466 -11.12 39.70 -13.23
CA GLY A 466 -11.59 38.66 -14.14
C GLY A 466 -12.62 37.69 -13.53
N LYS A 467 -12.55 37.40 -12.22
CA LYS A 467 -13.42 36.39 -11.57
C LYS A 467 -14.71 36.93 -10.97
N ILE A 468 -14.76 38.22 -10.63
CA ILE A 468 -16.00 38.85 -10.11
C ILE A 468 -16.98 39.16 -11.26
N GLY A 469 -16.49 39.40 -12.48
CA GLY A 469 -17.34 39.61 -13.67
C GLY A 469 -18.06 38.35 -14.18
N GLU A 470 -17.42 37.18 -14.11
CA GLU A 470 -18.02 35.91 -14.59
C GLU A 470 -19.05 35.31 -13.61
N THR A 471 -18.94 35.60 -12.30
CA THR A 471 -19.91 35.10 -11.30
C THR A 471 -21.21 35.93 -11.28
N PHE A 472 -21.17 37.19 -11.76
CA PHE A 472 -22.31 38.11 -11.72
C PHE A 472 -22.79 38.63 -13.08
N GLY A 473 -22.21 38.17 -14.21
CA GLY A 473 -22.78 38.39 -15.54
C GLY A 473 -22.83 39.86 -16.01
N VAL A 474 -21.86 40.69 -15.61
CA VAL A 474 -21.82 42.11 -16.00
C VAL A 474 -20.77 42.33 -17.09
N SER A 475 -21.22 42.67 -18.30
CA SER A 475 -20.38 42.68 -19.51
C SER A 475 -19.85 44.05 -19.95
N ASN A 476 -20.00 45.12 -19.17
CA ASN A 476 -19.42 46.41 -19.54
C ASN A 476 -19.20 47.28 -18.30
N LEU A 477 -17.96 47.33 -17.83
CA LEU A 477 -17.48 48.42 -16.99
C LEU A 477 -16.52 49.24 -17.85
N ALA A 478 -16.97 50.42 -18.30
CA ALA A 478 -16.07 51.45 -18.82
C ALA A 478 -15.71 52.36 -17.66
N LEU A 479 -14.42 52.42 -17.32
CA LEU A 479 -13.88 53.40 -16.38
C LEU A 479 -13.59 54.67 -17.18
N ASP A 480 -14.33 55.74 -16.89
CA ASP A 480 -13.95 57.09 -17.29
C ASP A 480 -13.23 57.74 -16.10
N THR A 481 -12.10 58.39 -16.36
CA THR A 481 -11.27 59.04 -15.35
C THR A 481 -11.40 60.54 -15.50
N GLU A 482 -12.17 61.18 -14.61
CA GLU A 482 -12.05 62.62 -14.30
C GLU A 482 -11.52 62.78 -12.87
N GLY A 483 -10.42 63.53 -12.72
CA GLY A 483 -9.94 64.09 -11.45
C GLY A 483 -8.70 63.45 -10.87
#